data_AF-A0A9X2A890-F1
#
_entry.id   AF-A0A9X2A890-F1
#
_cell.length_a   1.000
_cell.length_b   1.000
_cell.length_c   1.000
_cell.angle_alpha   90.00
_cell.angle_beta   90.00
_cell.angle_gamma   90.00
#
_symmetry.space_group_name_H-M   'P 1'
#
loop_
_entity.id
_entity.type
_entity.pdbx_description
1 polymer ?
#
loop_
_entity_poly.entity_id
_entity_poly.type
_entity_poly.pdbx_seq_one_letter_code
_entity_poly.pdbx_strand_id
1 'polypeptide(L)'
;MSKIAEEFGIKQALKDLGLKDINNGTSTGTDWFSNGEIIESYSPVDGALIGKVKSTTKEDYEKVITAAEKGFKEWRTWTAPQRGEVVRQFNDELRRLKEPLGKLVSYEMGKSYQEGLGEVQEMIDICDFAVGLSRQLYGLTMHSERPGHRMYEQYHPLGVVGIISAFNFPVAVWSWNTALAWVCGDACIWKGSEKTPMTSVACQNIAARIFAENNVPAGISSLITGDYKVGEMMTKDERVPLISATGSIRMGKIVAQAVAARLGKSLLELGGNNAIIVTPDANIKNTVIGAVFGAVGTCGQRCTSTRRLIVHEDVYDKVKDAIVNAYKQIRIGNPLDENNHVGPLIDKDAVKNYQAALDKVVEEGGKVLVEGGVLEGEGYESGCYVKPAIAEAENHFEIVQHETFAPVLYIMKYKGDVSNALELQNGVKQGLSSAIMTNNLREAERFLSAEGSDCGIANVNIGTSGAEIGGAFGGEKETGGGRESGSDAWKIYMRRQTNTINYTTELPLAQGIKFDL
;
A
#
# COMPACT_ATOMS: atom_id res chain seq x y z
N MET A 1 18.37 -23.71 6.54
CA MET A 1 18.17 -22.96 5.28
C MET A 1 17.94 -23.97 4.18
N SER A 2 17.03 -23.68 3.27
CA SER A 2 16.77 -24.54 2.10
C SER A 2 17.88 -24.41 1.05
N LYS A 3 17.91 -25.33 0.07
CA LYS A 3 18.82 -25.25 -1.09
C LYS A 3 18.61 -23.95 -1.87
N ILE A 4 17.36 -23.53 -2.08
CA ILE A 4 17.01 -22.26 -2.75
C ILE A 4 17.59 -21.07 -1.99
N ALA A 5 17.44 -21.05 -0.66
CA ALA A 5 17.95 -19.95 0.16
C ALA A 5 19.48 -19.83 0.11
N GLU A 6 20.19 -20.94 -0.03
CA GLU A 6 21.65 -20.95 -0.22
C GLU A 6 22.05 -20.47 -1.61
N GLU A 7 21.42 -21.00 -2.65
CA GLU A 7 21.71 -20.69 -4.06
C GLU A 7 21.53 -19.20 -4.38
N PHE A 8 20.46 -18.58 -3.85
CA PHE A 8 20.16 -17.16 -4.10
C PHE A 8 20.74 -16.20 -3.05
N GLY A 9 21.58 -16.71 -2.14
CA GLY A 9 22.31 -15.89 -1.17
C GLY A 9 21.44 -15.26 -0.08
N ILE A 10 20.28 -15.84 0.25
CA ILE A 10 19.36 -15.32 1.27
C ILE A 10 20.05 -15.23 2.63
N LYS A 11 20.90 -16.20 2.98
CA LYS A 11 21.65 -16.17 4.25
C LYS A 11 22.53 -14.92 4.38
N GLN A 12 23.16 -14.51 3.28
CA GLN A 12 23.99 -13.30 3.26
C GLN A 12 23.11 -12.05 3.33
N ALA A 13 21.99 -12.02 2.59
CA ALA A 13 21.02 -10.92 2.67
C ALA A 13 20.47 -10.72 4.09
N LEU A 14 20.08 -11.79 4.79
CA LEU A 14 19.63 -11.72 6.19
C LEU A 14 20.70 -11.12 7.10
N LYS A 15 21.97 -11.51 6.92
CA LYS A 15 23.09 -10.98 7.70
C LYS A 15 23.33 -9.49 7.41
N ASP A 16 23.28 -9.08 6.15
CA ASP A 16 23.47 -7.68 5.74
C ASP A 16 22.35 -6.76 6.25
N LEU A 17 21.16 -7.32 6.46
CA LEU A 17 20.00 -6.65 7.06
C LEU A 17 19.96 -6.72 8.60
N GLY A 18 20.98 -7.33 9.22
CA GLY A 18 21.08 -7.45 10.69
C GLY A 18 20.05 -8.40 11.31
N LEU A 19 19.48 -9.32 10.53
CA LEU A 19 18.51 -10.30 11.01
C LEU A 19 19.20 -11.49 11.68
N LYS A 20 18.55 -12.02 12.72
CA LYS A 20 18.98 -13.17 13.51
C LYS A 20 17.99 -14.32 13.36
N ASP A 21 18.32 -15.50 13.88
CA ASP A 21 17.39 -16.63 13.91
C ASP A 21 16.14 -16.33 14.75
N ILE A 22 16.31 -15.58 15.85
CA ILE A 22 15.24 -15.06 16.70
C ILE A 22 15.45 -13.57 16.90
N ASN A 23 14.48 -12.77 16.47
CA ASN A 23 14.50 -11.32 16.53
C ASN A 23 13.50 -10.80 17.57
N ASN A 24 13.79 -9.66 18.17
CA ASN A 24 12.77 -8.91 18.91
C ASN A 24 11.88 -8.18 17.89
N GLY A 25 10.56 -8.29 18.01
CA GLY A 25 9.59 -7.61 17.16
C GLY A 25 9.06 -6.30 17.74
N THR A 26 9.63 -5.80 18.83
CA THR A 26 9.28 -4.50 19.42
C THR A 26 10.51 -3.61 19.54
N SER A 27 10.38 -2.36 19.09
CA SER A 27 11.46 -1.38 19.11
C SER A 27 10.93 0.03 19.32
N THR A 28 11.68 0.84 20.07
CA THR A 28 11.51 2.30 20.16
C THR A 28 12.41 3.05 19.16
N GLY A 29 13.09 2.35 18.26
CA GLY A 29 14.15 2.91 17.40
C GLY A 29 15.54 2.82 18.03
N THR A 30 15.65 3.05 19.34
CA THR A 30 16.92 2.94 20.07
C THR A 30 17.05 1.60 20.79
N ASP A 31 15.95 1.11 21.38
CA ASP A 31 15.94 -0.08 22.21
C ASP A 31 15.09 -1.18 21.59
N TRP A 32 15.54 -2.42 21.71
CA TRP A 32 14.84 -3.62 21.23
C TRP A 32 14.48 -4.52 22.40
N PHE A 33 13.20 -4.87 22.52
CA PHE A 33 12.65 -5.74 23.56
C PHE A 33 11.45 -6.49 23.00
N SER A 34 11.03 -7.63 23.56
CA SER A 34 9.77 -8.31 23.19
C SER A 34 9.51 -9.46 24.15
N ASN A 35 8.31 -9.49 24.74
CA ASN A 35 7.91 -10.48 25.75
C ASN A 35 6.71 -11.34 25.33
N GLY A 36 6.23 -11.20 24.08
CA GLY A 36 5.11 -11.96 23.55
C GLY A 36 5.51 -13.30 22.94
N GLU A 37 4.51 -13.96 22.35
CA GLU A 37 4.64 -15.22 21.63
C GLU A 37 5.55 -15.09 20.40
N ILE A 38 6.15 -16.21 20.00
CA ILE A 38 6.99 -16.26 18.80
C ILE A 38 6.12 -16.43 17.56
N ILE A 39 6.36 -15.57 16.57
CA ILE A 39 5.87 -15.72 15.20
C ILE A 39 6.99 -16.33 14.37
N GLU A 40 6.69 -17.42 13.68
CA GLU A 40 7.60 -18.08 12.75
C GLU A 40 7.30 -17.61 11.33
N SER A 41 8.32 -17.08 10.64
CA SER A 41 8.19 -16.62 9.26
C SER A 41 8.64 -17.72 8.30
N TYR A 42 7.74 -18.18 7.45
CA TYR A 42 7.97 -19.21 6.45
C TYR A 42 7.93 -18.61 5.06
N SER A 43 8.84 -19.02 4.19
CA SER A 43 8.83 -18.60 2.79
C SER A 43 7.74 -19.34 2.00
N PRO A 44 6.86 -18.64 1.25
CA PRO A 44 5.95 -19.30 0.33
C PRO A 44 6.67 -19.93 -0.88
N VAL A 45 7.95 -19.61 -1.08
CA VAL A 45 8.75 -20.09 -2.22
C VAL A 45 9.05 -21.57 -2.11
N ASP A 46 9.34 -22.07 -0.91
CA ASP A 46 9.78 -23.44 -0.66
C ASP A 46 9.26 -24.03 0.66
N GLY A 47 8.48 -23.27 1.43
CA GLY A 47 7.96 -23.65 2.74
C GLY A 47 9.00 -23.64 3.86
N ALA A 48 10.21 -23.13 3.61
CA ALA A 48 11.28 -23.14 4.60
C ALA A 48 11.10 -22.03 5.64
N LEU A 49 11.47 -22.33 6.89
CA LEU A 49 11.56 -21.33 7.95
C LEU A 49 12.70 -20.35 7.64
N ILE A 50 12.36 -19.07 7.55
CA ILE A 50 13.31 -17.96 7.35
C ILE A 50 13.93 -17.56 8.70
N GLY A 51 13.08 -17.37 9.71
CA GLY A 51 13.46 -16.90 11.03
C GLY A 51 12.25 -16.70 11.93
N LYS A 52 12.48 -16.21 13.14
CA LYS A 52 11.45 -16.03 14.17
C LYS A 52 11.46 -14.60 14.69
N VAL A 53 10.29 -14.09 15.05
CA VAL A 53 10.11 -12.76 15.66
C VAL A 53 9.25 -12.89 16.92
N LYS A 54 9.77 -12.41 18.06
CA LYS A 54 8.99 -12.32 19.30
C LYS A 54 7.99 -11.16 19.19
N SER A 55 6.72 -11.42 19.45
CA SER A 55 5.66 -10.43 19.35
C SER A 55 5.61 -9.46 20.54
N THR A 56 4.83 -8.40 20.37
CA THR A 56 4.61 -7.32 21.32
C THR A 56 3.50 -7.68 22.31
N THR A 57 3.77 -7.57 23.61
CA THR A 57 2.71 -7.60 24.64
C THR A 57 2.11 -6.21 24.86
N LYS A 58 1.04 -6.13 25.64
CA LYS A 58 0.44 -4.85 26.04
C LYS A 58 1.43 -3.95 26.80
N GLU A 59 2.24 -4.53 27.68
CA GLU A 59 3.26 -3.82 28.45
C GLU A 59 4.39 -3.31 27.57
N ASP A 60 4.74 -4.06 26.53
CA ASP A 60 5.73 -3.63 25.55
C ASP A 60 5.19 -2.49 24.66
N TYR A 61 3.93 -2.59 24.22
CA TYR A 61 3.24 -1.50 23.51
C TYR A 61 3.22 -0.22 24.35
N GLU A 62 2.92 -0.31 25.65
CA GLU A 62 2.88 0.87 26.55
C GLU A 62 4.23 1.59 26.66
N LYS A 63 5.35 0.84 26.65
CA LYS A 63 6.70 1.42 26.59
C LYS A 63 6.93 2.16 25.27
N VAL A 64 6.48 1.57 24.16
CA VAL A 64 6.64 2.15 22.82
C VAL A 64 5.86 3.46 22.69
N ILE A 65 4.57 3.48 23.03
CA ILE A 65 3.75 4.68 22.90
C ILE A 65 4.23 5.81 23.84
N THR A 66 4.66 5.46 25.06
CA THR A 66 5.25 6.45 25.99
C THR A 66 6.54 7.05 25.42
N ALA A 67 7.40 6.24 24.81
CA ALA A 67 8.60 6.73 24.13
C ALA A 67 8.25 7.62 22.94
N ALA A 68 7.28 7.21 22.12
CA ALA A 68 6.82 7.99 20.96
C ALA A 68 6.27 9.37 21.35
N GLU A 69 5.44 9.47 22.39
CA GLU A 69 4.96 10.76 22.89
C GLU A 69 6.08 11.67 23.41
N LYS A 70 7.07 11.08 24.08
CA LYS A 70 8.24 11.82 24.58
C LYS A 70 9.11 12.30 23.42
N GLY A 71 9.46 11.40 22.49
CA GLY A 71 10.27 11.72 21.32
C GLY A 71 9.61 12.79 20.45
N PHE A 72 8.29 12.65 20.20
CA PHE A 72 7.52 13.62 19.41
C PHE A 72 7.64 15.05 19.95
N LYS A 73 7.63 15.26 21.27
CA LYS A 73 7.74 16.59 21.88
C LYS A 73 9.03 17.32 21.49
N GLU A 74 10.10 16.58 21.27
CA GLU A 74 11.38 17.10 20.80
C GLU A 74 11.43 17.16 19.27
N TRP A 75 11.08 16.08 18.58
CA TRP A 75 11.17 15.99 17.12
C TRP A 75 10.35 17.05 16.38
N ARG A 76 9.18 17.42 16.92
CA ARG A 76 8.33 18.46 16.35
C ARG A 76 8.96 19.85 16.35
N THR A 77 9.99 20.10 17.16
CA THR A 77 10.70 21.39 17.23
C THR A 77 11.94 21.45 16.35
N TRP A 78 12.41 20.31 15.83
CA TRP A 78 13.40 20.30 14.76
C TRP A 78 12.82 20.99 13.54
N THR A 79 13.65 21.70 12.76
CA THR A 79 13.14 22.30 11.52
C THR A 79 12.82 21.21 10.50
N ALA A 80 11.78 21.41 9.68
CA ALA A 80 11.41 20.41 8.67
C ALA A 80 12.59 20.02 7.75
N PRO A 81 13.46 20.94 7.30
CA PRO A 81 14.65 20.57 6.51
C PRO A 81 15.67 19.70 7.27
N GLN A 82 15.83 19.86 8.59
CA GLN A 82 16.67 18.96 9.39
C GLN A 82 16.10 17.54 9.44
N ARG A 83 14.77 17.43 9.56
CA ARG A 83 14.09 16.13 9.47
C ARG A 83 14.25 15.51 8.09
N GLY A 84 14.15 16.33 7.04
CA GLY A 84 14.43 15.94 5.66
C GLY A 84 15.85 15.37 5.47
N GLU A 85 16.86 15.96 6.11
CA GLU A 85 18.23 15.45 6.03
C GLU A 85 18.37 14.03 6.64
N VAL A 86 17.68 13.74 7.74
CA VAL A 86 17.65 12.37 8.31
C VAL A 86 17.01 11.39 7.31
N VAL A 87 15.90 11.78 6.68
CA VAL A 87 15.23 10.97 5.65
C VAL A 87 16.13 10.75 4.43
N ARG A 88 16.93 11.76 4.04
CA ARG A 88 17.93 11.64 2.97
C ARG A 88 19.02 10.62 3.30
N GLN A 89 19.51 10.58 4.54
CA GLN A 89 20.51 9.58 4.93
C GLN A 89 19.92 8.17 5.01
N PHE A 90 18.65 8.05 5.44
CA PHE A 90 17.92 6.80 5.34
C PHE A 90 17.79 6.33 3.89
N ASN A 91 17.54 7.24 2.95
CA ASN A 91 17.54 6.95 1.53
C ASN A 91 18.87 6.36 1.04
N ASP A 92 20.00 7.01 1.35
CA ASP A 92 21.33 6.54 0.92
C ASP A 92 21.59 5.09 1.39
N GLU A 93 21.12 4.78 2.60
CA GLU A 93 21.28 3.45 3.16
C GLU A 93 20.35 2.42 2.52
N LEU A 94 19.12 2.79 2.17
CA LEU A 94 18.25 1.96 1.34
C LEU A 94 18.87 1.68 -0.03
N ARG A 95 19.50 2.68 -0.66
CA ARG A 95 20.23 2.49 -1.93
C ARG A 95 21.35 1.46 -1.79
N ARG A 96 22.09 1.51 -0.68
CA ARG A 96 23.15 0.54 -0.36
C ARG A 96 22.62 -0.87 -0.12
N LEU A 97 21.45 -1.00 0.52
CA LEU A 97 20.83 -2.27 0.91
C LEU A 97 19.70 -2.73 -0.03
N LYS A 98 19.57 -2.10 -1.20
CA LYS A 98 18.48 -2.39 -2.15
C LYS A 98 18.40 -3.86 -2.51
N GLU A 99 19.53 -4.46 -2.85
CA GLU A 99 19.59 -5.87 -3.28
C GLU A 99 19.29 -6.84 -2.11
N PRO A 100 19.95 -6.76 -0.94
CA PRO A 100 19.58 -7.59 0.22
C PRO A 100 18.09 -7.49 0.61
N LEU A 101 17.54 -6.26 0.68
CA LEU A 101 16.15 -6.06 1.07
C LEU A 101 15.19 -6.57 -0.01
N GLY A 102 15.47 -6.32 -1.29
CA GLY A 102 14.66 -6.82 -2.40
C GLY A 102 14.62 -8.35 -2.47
N LYS A 103 15.74 -9.03 -2.18
CA LYS A 103 15.79 -10.49 -2.03
C LYS A 103 14.92 -10.98 -0.88
N LEU A 104 15.00 -10.33 0.29
CA LEU A 104 14.17 -10.69 1.43
C LEU A 104 12.68 -10.50 1.15
N VAL A 105 12.29 -9.39 0.54
CA VAL A 105 10.90 -9.14 0.12
C VAL A 105 10.42 -10.24 -0.81
N SER A 106 11.21 -10.59 -1.82
CA SER A 106 10.85 -11.63 -2.80
C SER A 106 10.72 -13.01 -2.17
N TYR A 107 11.60 -13.34 -1.21
CA TYR A 107 11.63 -14.64 -0.56
C TYR A 107 10.59 -14.78 0.56
N GLU A 108 10.35 -13.74 1.37
CA GLU A 108 9.37 -13.78 2.45
C GLU A 108 7.94 -13.56 1.95
N MET A 109 7.72 -12.67 0.98
CA MET A 109 6.39 -12.37 0.44
C MET A 109 6.02 -13.25 -0.78
N GLY A 110 6.99 -13.62 -1.62
CA GLY A 110 6.77 -14.45 -2.82
C GLY A 110 6.66 -13.69 -4.15
N LYS A 111 6.84 -12.37 -4.17
CA LYS A 111 6.88 -11.57 -5.42
C LYS A 111 8.18 -11.77 -6.18
N SER A 112 8.16 -11.52 -7.49
CA SER A 112 9.36 -11.66 -8.34
C SER A 112 10.50 -10.76 -7.87
N TYR A 113 11.73 -11.17 -8.14
CA TYR A 113 12.92 -10.43 -7.70
C TYR A 113 12.95 -8.98 -8.18
N GLN A 114 12.57 -8.76 -9.44
CA GLN A 114 12.46 -7.41 -10.01
C GLN A 114 11.40 -6.56 -9.32
N GLU A 115 10.27 -7.16 -8.89
CA GLU A 115 9.28 -6.45 -8.07
C GLU A 115 9.77 -6.19 -6.65
N GLY A 116 10.55 -7.10 -6.05
CA GLY A 116 11.19 -6.87 -4.75
C GLY A 116 12.20 -5.71 -4.80
N LEU A 117 13.03 -5.67 -5.83
CA LEU A 117 13.93 -4.53 -6.10
C LEU A 117 13.16 -3.24 -6.40
N GLY A 118 12.07 -3.34 -7.16
CA GLY A 118 11.18 -2.24 -7.47
C GLY A 118 10.54 -1.64 -6.23
N GLU A 119 10.04 -2.48 -5.31
CA GLU A 119 9.44 -2.02 -4.07
C GLU A 119 10.44 -1.24 -3.21
N VAL A 120 11.69 -1.70 -3.11
CA VAL A 120 12.73 -0.94 -2.39
C VAL A 120 13.11 0.34 -3.13
N GLN A 121 13.02 0.35 -4.47
CA GLN A 121 13.19 1.58 -5.25
C GLN A 121 12.09 2.60 -4.94
N GLU A 122 10.84 2.17 -4.73
CA GLU A 122 9.77 3.09 -4.33
C GLU A 122 10.03 3.71 -2.95
N MET A 123 10.64 2.96 -2.02
CA MET A 123 11.08 3.51 -0.73
C MET A 123 12.16 4.60 -0.90
N ILE A 124 13.10 4.36 -1.81
CA ILE A 124 14.18 5.30 -2.15
C ILE A 124 13.59 6.59 -2.74
N ASP A 125 12.69 6.45 -3.71
CA ASP A 125 12.13 7.56 -4.45
C ASP A 125 11.18 8.41 -3.59
N ILE A 126 10.39 7.80 -2.70
CA ILE A 126 9.56 8.58 -1.75
C ILE A 126 10.41 9.34 -0.73
N CYS A 127 11.58 8.81 -0.35
CA CYS A 127 12.48 9.54 0.54
C CYS A 127 13.02 10.79 -0.17
N ASP A 128 13.43 10.70 -1.44
CA ASP A 128 13.85 11.86 -2.21
C ASP A 128 12.73 12.90 -2.38
N PHE A 129 11.51 12.43 -2.66
CA PHE A 129 10.33 13.30 -2.70
C PHE A 129 10.10 14.00 -1.35
N ALA A 130 10.16 13.26 -0.23
CA ALA A 130 9.99 13.79 1.11
C ALA A 130 11.07 14.82 1.49
N VAL A 131 12.31 14.65 1.03
CA VAL A 131 13.39 15.63 1.19
C VAL A 131 13.01 16.96 0.54
N GLY A 132 12.50 16.93 -0.70
CA GLY A 132 11.99 18.13 -1.38
C GLY A 132 10.81 18.75 -0.61
N LEU A 133 9.85 17.91 -0.22
CA LEU A 133 8.66 18.33 0.50
C LEU A 133 8.97 18.98 1.86
N SER A 134 10.06 18.57 2.53
CA SER A 134 10.49 19.14 3.82
C SER A 134 10.79 20.65 3.77
N ARG A 135 10.97 21.20 2.56
CA ARG A 135 11.15 22.63 2.28
C ARG A 135 9.90 23.34 1.76
N GLN A 136 8.82 22.59 1.60
CA GLN A 136 7.54 23.06 1.08
C GLN A 136 6.54 23.17 2.23
N LEU A 137 5.93 22.06 2.66
CA LEU A 137 4.89 21.99 3.72
C LEU A 137 4.04 23.27 3.83
N TYR A 138 3.56 23.76 2.67
CA TYR A 138 3.09 25.12 2.55
C TYR A 138 1.73 25.33 3.22
N GLY A 139 1.60 26.48 3.88
CA GLY A 139 0.31 27.06 4.24
C GLY A 139 -0.19 28.02 3.16
N LEU A 140 -1.08 28.95 3.55
CA LEU A 140 -1.59 30.01 2.67
C LEU A 140 -1.56 31.34 3.39
N THR A 141 -1.21 32.43 2.70
CA THR A 141 -1.45 33.79 3.18
C THR A 141 -2.64 34.39 2.45
N MET A 142 -3.59 34.98 3.19
CA MET A 142 -4.83 35.53 2.61
C MET A 142 -5.14 36.90 3.21
N HIS A 143 -5.86 37.74 2.46
CA HIS A 143 -6.24 39.06 2.94
C HIS A 143 -7.37 38.96 3.98
N SER A 144 -7.19 39.61 5.13
CA SER A 144 -8.27 39.77 6.10
C SER A 144 -9.24 40.85 5.64
N GLU A 145 -10.54 40.65 5.85
CA GLU A 145 -11.56 41.69 5.69
C GLU A 145 -11.46 42.79 6.77
N ARG A 146 -10.73 42.54 7.85
CA ARG A 146 -10.59 43.46 8.98
C ARG A 146 -9.36 44.36 8.78
N PRO A 147 -9.50 45.69 8.80
CA PRO A 147 -8.36 46.60 8.81
C PRO A 147 -7.42 46.25 9.97
N GLY A 148 -6.11 46.36 9.76
CA GLY A 148 -5.14 46.10 10.84
C GLY A 148 -4.93 44.62 11.18
N HIS A 149 -5.43 43.68 10.36
CA HIS A 149 -5.30 42.25 10.61
C HIS A 149 -4.56 41.52 9.49
N ARG A 150 -3.75 40.52 9.85
CA ARG A 150 -3.16 39.52 8.94
C ARG A 150 -3.89 38.20 9.12
N MET A 151 -4.26 37.53 8.03
CA MET A 151 -4.83 36.19 8.06
C MET A 151 -3.95 35.22 7.26
N TYR A 152 -3.75 34.02 7.80
CA TYR A 152 -3.00 32.96 7.10
C TYR A 152 -3.38 31.59 7.65
N GLU A 153 -3.10 30.55 6.88
CA GLU A 153 -3.14 29.15 7.29
C GLU A 153 -1.72 28.62 7.48
N GLN A 154 -1.53 27.78 8.48
CA GLN A 154 -0.30 27.05 8.74
C GLN A 154 -0.60 25.60 9.11
N TYR A 155 0.40 24.73 8.95
CA TYR A 155 0.32 23.32 9.30
C TYR A 155 1.30 23.00 10.42
N HIS A 156 0.86 22.17 11.37
CA HIS A 156 1.68 21.69 12.48
C HIS A 156 1.69 20.16 12.51
N PRO A 157 2.79 19.54 13.00
CA PRO A 157 2.84 18.10 13.24
C PRO A 157 1.63 17.63 14.04
N LEU A 158 1.08 16.49 13.67
CA LEU A 158 -0.14 15.94 14.27
C LEU A 158 0.15 15.22 15.59
N GLY A 159 1.21 14.42 15.67
CA GLY A 159 1.54 13.63 16.86
C GLY A 159 2.18 12.28 16.55
N VAL A 160 1.63 11.23 17.16
CA VAL A 160 2.00 9.85 16.86
C VAL A 160 1.10 9.32 15.73
N VAL A 161 1.73 8.83 14.66
CA VAL A 161 1.08 8.18 13.53
C VAL A 161 1.24 6.67 13.67
N GLY A 162 0.12 5.98 13.87
CA GLY A 162 0.09 4.52 13.82
C GLY A 162 -0.03 4.04 12.38
N ILE A 163 0.82 3.09 11.96
CA ILE A 163 0.85 2.56 10.59
C ILE A 163 0.60 1.06 10.68
N ILE A 164 -0.44 0.56 10.01
CA ILE A 164 -0.76 -0.87 9.87
C ILE A 164 -0.62 -1.23 8.40
N SER A 165 0.36 -2.06 8.04
CA SER A 165 0.59 -2.44 6.64
C SER A 165 0.20 -3.89 6.34
N ALA A 166 -0.11 -4.14 5.06
CA ALA A 166 -0.43 -5.47 4.55
C ALA A 166 0.85 -6.26 4.16
N PHE A 167 0.68 -7.55 3.88
CA PHE A 167 1.79 -8.45 3.56
C PHE A 167 2.37 -8.23 2.16
N ASN A 168 1.57 -7.69 1.24
CA ASN A 168 1.87 -7.75 -0.19
C ASN A 168 2.81 -6.64 -0.67
N PHE A 169 2.86 -5.51 0.03
CA PHE A 169 3.88 -4.47 -0.10
C PHE A 169 4.45 -4.21 1.30
N PRO A 170 5.26 -5.15 1.82
CA PRO A 170 5.64 -5.15 3.22
C PRO A 170 6.66 -4.06 3.57
N VAL A 171 7.22 -3.34 2.60
CA VAL A 171 8.20 -2.26 2.84
C VAL A 171 7.80 -0.92 2.23
N ALA A 172 7.16 -0.90 1.05
CA ALA A 172 6.80 0.36 0.37
C ALA A 172 5.70 1.14 1.10
N VAL A 173 4.60 0.49 1.49
CA VAL A 173 3.47 1.16 2.18
C VAL A 173 3.93 1.84 3.48
N TRP A 174 4.78 1.16 4.25
CA TRP A 174 5.39 1.76 5.43
C TRP A 174 6.24 2.97 5.05
N SER A 175 7.09 2.85 4.03
CA SER A 175 7.96 3.94 3.59
C SER A 175 7.18 5.17 3.11
N TRP A 176 6.07 4.98 2.40
CA TRP A 176 5.23 6.08 1.91
C TRP A 176 4.63 6.88 3.06
N ASN A 177 4.17 6.20 4.10
CA ASN A 177 3.65 6.85 5.29
C ASN A 177 4.76 7.50 6.12
N THR A 178 5.81 6.75 6.42
CA THR A 178 6.82 7.14 7.41
C THR A 178 7.70 8.27 6.89
N ALA A 179 8.05 8.28 5.60
CA ALA A 179 8.87 9.34 5.02
C ALA A 179 8.14 10.70 5.10
N LEU A 180 6.84 10.73 4.77
CA LEU A 180 6.01 11.92 4.89
C LEU A 180 5.78 12.32 6.34
N ALA A 181 5.38 11.38 7.20
CA ALA A 181 5.13 11.63 8.62
C ALA A 181 6.39 12.19 9.33
N TRP A 182 7.57 11.62 9.07
CA TRP A 182 8.82 12.11 9.65
C TRP A 182 9.15 13.53 9.20
N VAL A 183 9.04 13.87 7.91
CA VAL A 183 9.30 15.25 7.47
C VAL A 183 8.20 16.22 7.94
N CYS A 184 6.96 15.75 8.11
CA CYS A 184 5.86 16.48 8.74
C CYS A 184 6.10 16.71 10.25
N GLY A 185 7.00 15.96 10.88
CA GLY A 185 7.41 16.14 12.29
C GLY A 185 6.72 15.20 13.27
N ASP A 186 6.15 14.11 12.78
CA ASP A 186 5.45 13.11 13.57
C ASP A 186 6.37 11.98 14.03
N ALA A 187 5.95 11.27 15.08
CA ALA A 187 6.52 9.99 15.47
C ALA A 187 5.70 8.86 14.83
N CYS A 188 6.34 7.75 14.45
CA CYS A 188 5.68 6.62 13.79
C CYS A 188 5.76 5.35 14.64
N ILE A 189 4.62 4.67 14.80
CA ILE A 189 4.55 3.31 15.35
C ILE A 189 4.02 2.39 14.26
N TRP A 190 4.87 1.47 13.78
CA TRP A 190 4.52 0.57 12.71
C TRP A 190 4.17 -0.83 13.23
N LYS A 191 3.00 -1.33 12.81
CA LYS A 191 2.61 -2.74 12.91
C LYS A 191 2.57 -3.37 11.51
N GLY A 192 3.65 -4.02 11.13
CA GLY A 192 3.72 -4.81 9.90
C GLY A 192 2.79 -6.03 9.91
N SER A 193 2.63 -6.65 8.74
CA SER A 193 1.91 -7.92 8.64
C SER A 193 2.67 -9.03 9.35
N GLU A 194 1.93 -9.87 10.09
CA GLU A 194 2.48 -11.07 10.72
C GLU A 194 2.94 -12.15 9.72
N LYS A 195 2.59 -12.01 8.44
CA LYS A 195 3.07 -12.88 7.35
C LYS A 195 4.45 -12.47 6.82
N THR A 196 4.88 -11.23 7.07
CA THR A 196 6.19 -10.71 6.64
C THR A 196 6.90 -9.97 7.79
N PRO A 197 7.13 -10.62 8.95
CA PRO A 197 7.70 -9.95 10.09
C PRO A 197 9.21 -9.71 9.94
N MET A 198 9.93 -10.47 9.10
CA MET A 198 11.37 -10.31 8.93
C MET A 198 11.71 -9.05 8.11
N THR A 199 10.94 -8.73 7.06
CA THR A 199 11.07 -7.44 6.34
C THR A 199 10.81 -6.26 7.26
N SER A 200 9.87 -6.39 8.20
CA SER A 200 9.54 -5.34 9.17
C SER A 200 10.72 -5.06 10.12
N VAL A 201 11.32 -6.12 10.66
CA VAL A 201 12.53 -6.00 11.50
C VAL A 201 13.70 -5.44 10.69
N ALA A 202 13.90 -5.88 9.44
CA ALA A 202 14.96 -5.38 8.58
C ALA A 202 14.86 -3.87 8.32
N CYS A 203 13.67 -3.39 7.94
CA CYS A 203 13.44 -1.95 7.72
C CYS A 203 13.68 -1.14 9.00
N GLN A 204 13.22 -1.63 10.15
CA GLN A 204 13.45 -0.98 11.42
C GLN A 204 14.94 -0.98 11.83
N ASN A 205 15.70 -2.05 11.55
CA ASN A 205 17.16 -2.06 11.75
C ASN A 205 17.87 -0.98 10.92
N ILE A 206 17.46 -0.82 9.66
CA ILE A 206 18.03 0.19 8.74
C ILE A 206 17.75 1.59 9.27
N ALA A 207 16.49 1.89 9.62
CA ALA A 207 16.11 3.19 10.17
C ALA A 207 16.80 3.47 11.52
N ALA A 208 16.82 2.49 12.44
CA ALA A 208 17.41 2.63 13.77
C ALA A 208 18.89 3.06 13.72
N ARG A 209 19.68 2.50 12.79
CA ARG A 209 21.10 2.90 12.65
C ARG A 209 21.23 4.38 12.26
N ILE A 210 20.51 4.82 11.23
CA ILE A 210 20.57 6.21 10.76
C ILE A 210 20.05 7.18 11.83
N PHE A 211 19.01 6.78 12.54
CA PHE A 211 18.42 7.59 13.61
C PHE A 211 19.41 7.74 14.78
N ALA A 212 20.13 6.67 15.14
CA ALA A 212 21.17 6.72 16.16
C ALA A 212 22.34 7.64 15.74
N GLU A 213 22.80 7.57 14.49
CA GLU A 213 23.88 8.43 13.97
C GLU A 213 23.52 9.93 14.01
N ASN A 214 22.24 10.26 13.89
CA ASN A 214 21.73 11.63 13.93
C ASN A 214 21.22 12.07 15.31
N ASN A 215 21.33 11.23 16.34
CA ASN A 215 20.77 11.47 17.69
C ASN A 215 19.27 11.79 17.65
N VAL A 216 18.51 11.12 16.77
CA VAL A 216 17.06 11.24 16.73
C VAL A 216 16.48 10.67 18.03
N PRO A 217 15.51 11.33 18.68
CA PRO A 217 14.92 10.85 19.93
C PRO A 217 14.34 9.43 19.80
N ALA A 218 14.41 8.67 20.89
CA ALA A 218 13.70 7.39 20.98
C ALA A 218 12.20 7.61 20.77
N GLY A 219 11.57 6.70 20.03
CA GLY A 219 10.13 6.69 19.75
C GLY A 219 9.74 7.28 18.39
N ILE A 220 10.64 7.94 17.64
CA ILE A 220 10.29 8.53 16.33
C ILE A 220 10.07 7.48 15.24
N SER A 221 10.85 6.40 15.25
CA SER A 221 10.60 5.21 14.43
C SER A 221 10.47 4.00 15.34
N SER A 222 9.25 3.53 15.56
CA SER A 222 8.97 2.40 16.44
C SER A 222 8.34 1.25 15.66
N LEU A 223 8.62 0.02 16.10
CA LEU A 223 8.04 -1.21 15.56
C LEU A 223 7.29 -1.94 16.67
N ILE A 224 6.11 -2.44 16.34
CA ILE A 224 5.35 -3.41 17.13
C ILE A 224 4.96 -4.58 16.20
N THR A 225 4.99 -5.80 16.69
CA THR A 225 4.73 -7.01 15.88
C THR A 225 3.73 -7.90 16.58
N GLY A 226 2.77 -8.45 15.85
CA GLY A 226 1.74 -9.33 16.39
C GLY A 226 0.56 -9.46 15.46
N ASP A 227 -0.48 -10.15 15.93
CA ASP A 227 -1.74 -10.33 15.20
C ASP A 227 -2.63 -9.08 15.24
N TYR A 228 -3.91 -9.25 14.95
CA TYR A 228 -4.88 -8.15 15.01
C TYR A 228 -5.02 -7.54 16.42
N LYS A 229 -4.71 -8.28 17.50
CA LYS A 229 -4.85 -7.79 18.88
C LYS A 229 -3.85 -6.67 19.18
N VAL A 230 -2.62 -6.80 18.66
CA VAL A 230 -1.61 -5.72 18.76
C VAL A 230 -2.05 -4.49 17.97
N GLY A 231 -2.65 -4.70 16.78
CA GLY A 231 -3.24 -3.59 16.01
C GLY A 231 -4.39 -2.91 16.76
N GLU A 232 -5.23 -3.70 17.45
CA GLU A 232 -6.36 -3.19 18.22
C GLU A 232 -5.91 -2.24 19.35
N MET A 233 -4.81 -2.56 20.05
CA MET A 233 -4.22 -1.68 21.07
C MET A 233 -3.98 -0.28 20.52
N MET A 234 -3.38 -0.18 19.32
CA MET A 234 -3.06 1.10 18.68
C MET A 234 -4.31 1.83 18.16
N THR A 235 -5.27 1.10 17.59
CA THR A 235 -6.48 1.73 17.03
C THR A 235 -7.38 2.35 18.09
N LYS A 236 -7.38 1.83 19.32
CA LYS A 236 -8.19 2.32 20.45
C LYS A 236 -7.46 3.35 21.32
N ASP A 237 -6.19 3.65 21.04
CA ASP A 237 -5.37 4.55 21.86
C ASP A 237 -5.57 6.03 21.47
N GLU A 238 -6.04 6.86 22.40
CA GLU A 238 -6.26 8.29 22.19
C GLU A 238 -4.96 9.09 21.96
N ARG A 239 -3.80 8.54 22.35
CA ARG A 239 -2.49 9.16 22.10
C ARG A 239 -2.06 9.09 20.64
N VAL A 240 -2.74 8.28 19.82
CA VAL A 240 -2.45 8.08 18.41
C VAL A 240 -3.48 8.84 17.54
N PRO A 241 -3.26 10.12 17.22
CA PRO A 241 -4.24 10.95 16.50
C PRO A 241 -4.53 10.50 15.07
N LEU A 242 -3.62 9.79 14.41
CA LEU A 242 -3.81 9.24 13.06
C LEU A 242 -3.45 7.76 13.02
N ILE A 243 -4.35 6.96 12.44
CA ILE A 243 -4.06 5.59 12.01
C ILE A 243 -4.09 5.52 10.49
N SER A 244 -2.95 5.22 9.89
CA SER A 244 -2.88 4.74 8.51
C SER A 244 -3.01 3.23 8.50
N ALA A 245 -4.01 2.71 7.79
CA ALA A 245 -4.28 1.28 7.72
C ALA A 245 -4.49 0.80 6.29
N THR A 246 -3.62 -0.12 5.88
CA THR A 246 -3.66 -0.79 4.59
C THR A 246 -4.04 -2.26 4.75
N GLY A 247 -5.02 -2.72 3.99
CA GLY A 247 -5.42 -4.13 3.99
C GLY A 247 -6.83 -4.38 3.48
N SER A 248 -7.45 -5.47 3.95
CA SER A 248 -8.81 -5.82 3.48
C SER A 248 -9.87 -4.80 3.90
N ILE A 249 -10.93 -4.65 3.10
CA ILE A 249 -12.09 -3.80 3.42
C ILE A 249 -12.71 -4.17 4.77
N ARG A 250 -12.81 -5.47 5.08
CA ARG A 250 -13.30 -5.96 6.38
C ARG A 250 -12.48 -5.41 7.54
N MET A 251 -11.15 -5.46 7.42
CA MET A 251 -10.24 -4.91 8.44
C MET A 251 -10.40 -3.39 8.54
N GLY A 252 -10.39 -2.69 7.41
CA GLY A 252 -10.52 -1.24 7.37
C GLY A 252 -11.80 -0.71 8.01
N LYS A 253 -12.95 -1.36 7.78
CA LYS A 253 -14.21 -1.00 8.44
C LYS A 253 -14.15 -1.09 9.96
N ILE A 254 -13.48 -2.13 10.50
CA ILE A 254 -13.29 -2.29 11.95
C ILE A 254 -12.38 -1.20 12.50
N VAL A 255 -11.26 -0.91 11.81
CA VAL A 255 -10.33 0.17 12.20
C VAL A 255 -11.02 1.53 12.16
N ALA A 256 -11.77 1.83 11.10
CA ALA A 256 -12.49 3.09 10.94
C ALA A 256 -13.47 3.33 12.09
N GLN A 257 -14.25 2.30 12.47
CA GLN A 257 -15.19 2.38 13.58
C GLN A 257 -14.48 2.63 14.92
N ALA A 258 -13.38 1.91 15.19
CA ALA A 258 -12.63 2.06 16.43
C ALA A 258 -11.98 3.46 16.55
N VAL A 259 -11.39 3.95 15.47
CA VAL A 259 -10.73 5.26 15.43
C VAL A 259 -11.74 6.41 15.50
N ALA A 260 -12.86 6.31 14.77
CA ALA A 260 -13.92 7.32 14.80
C ALA A 260 -14.61 7.40 16.17
N ALA A 261 -14.76 6.29 16.88
CA ALA A 261 -15.35 6.26 18.22
C ALA A 261 -14.59 7.16 19.23
N ARG A 262 -13.29 7.39 19.01
CA ARG A 262 -12.44 8.30 19.78
C ARG A 262 -12.07 9.59 19.04
N LEU A 263 -12.79 9.92 17.96
CA LEU A 263 -12.57 11.11 17.11
C LEU A 263 -11.14 11.23 16.55
N GLY A 264 -10.45 10.11 16.35
CA GLY A 264 -9.16 10.07 15.65
C GLY A 264 -9.32 10.22 14.13
N LYS A 265 -8.21 10.48 13.44
CA LYS A 265 -8.13 10.46 11.97
C LYS A 265 -7.78 9.07 11.48
N SER A 266 -8.35 8.67 10.35
CA SER A 266 -7.95 7.45 9.65
C SER A 266 -7.55 7.78 8.21
N LEU A 267 -6.47 7.14 7.75
CA LEU A 267 -6.08 7.03 6.36
C LEU A 267 -6.30 5.56 5.99
N LEU A 268 -7.24 5.28 5.10
CA LEU A 268 -7.65 3.91 4.79
C LEU A 268 -7.33 3.60 3.33
N GLU A 269 -6.42 2.64 3.13
CA GLU A 269 -6.02 2.10 1.81
C GLU A 269 -6.44 0.64 1.72
N LEU A 270 -7.67 0.41 1.23
CA LEU A 270 -8.32 -0.89 1.32
C LEU A 270 -8.35 -1.62 -0.04
N GLY A 271 -9.18 -2.67 -0.11
CA GLY A 271 -9.27 -3.57 -1.26
C GLY A 271 -9.65 -2.88 -2.58
N GLY A 272 -9.23 -3.51 -3.69
CA GLY A 272 -9.51 -3.06 -5.06
C GLY A 272 -10.12 -4.16 -5.91
N ASN A 273 -11.13 -3.82 -6.72
CA ASN A 273 -11.69 -4.72 -7.73
C ASN A 273 -11.57 -4.08 -9.12
N ASN A 274 -10.31 -3.87 -9.51
CA ASN A 274 -9.91 -2.99 -10.59
C ASN A 274 -10.25 -3.59 -11.95
N ALA A 275 -10.72 -2.75 -12.88
CA ALA A 275 -10.99 -3.18 -14.25
C ALA A 275 -10.29 -2.37 -15.32
N ILE A 276 -10.04 -3.03 -16.45
CA ILE A 276 -9.65 -2.40 -17.71
C ILE A 276 -10.86 -2.47 -18.66
N ILE A 277 -11.26 -1.32 -19.20
CA ILE A 277 -12.23 -1.20 -20.29
C ILE A 277 -11.47 -1.24 -21.62
N VAL A 278 -11.93 -2.03 -22.59
CA VAL A 278 -11.33 -2.13 -23.92
C VAL A 278 -12.36 -1.73 -24.97
N THR A 279 -12.07 -0.66 -25.69
CA THR A 279 -12.93 -0.06 -26.73
C THR A 279 -12.63 -0.63 -28.12
N PRO A 280 -13.49 -0.41 -29.13
CA PRO A 280 -13.23 -0.85 -30.51
C PRO A 280 -11.92 -0.29 -31.08
N ASP A 281 -11.55 0.94 -30.71
CA ASP A 281 -10.37 1.65 -31.20
C ASP A 281 -9.08 1.32 -30.40
N ALA A 282 -9.15 0.38 -29.46
CA ALA A 282 -8.02 0.01 -28.61
C ALA A 282 -6.85 -0.60 -29.40
N ASN A 283 -5.62 -0.26 -28.99
CA ASN A 283 -4.45 -1.01 -29.44
C ASN A 283 -4.38 -2.36 -28.71
N ILE A 284 -4.85 -3.43 -29.37
CA ILE A 284 -4.95 -4.78 -28.79
C ILE A 284 -3.60 -5.27 -28.22
N LYS A 285 -2.47 -4.95 -28.86
CA LYS A 285 -1.15 -5.37 -28.36
C LYS A 285 -0.85 -4.76 -27.00
N ASN A 286 -1.07 -3.45 -26.85
CA ASN A 286 -0.86 -2.75 -25.57
C ASN A 286 -1.88 -3.22 -24.52
N THR A 287 -3.13 -3.43 -24.92
CA THR A 287 -4.19 -3.99 -24.06
C THR A 287 -3.77 -5.32 -23.46
N VAL A 288 -3.28 -6.26 -24.27
CA VAL A 288 -2.85 -7.60 -23.80
C VAL A 288 -1.70 -7.48 -22.81
N ILE A 289 -0.70 -6.64 -23.08
CA ILE A 289 0.43 -6.43 -22.17
C ILE A 289 -0.06 -5.88 -20.83
N GLY A 290 -0.87 -4.81 -20.84
CA GLY A 290 -1.38 -4.18 -19.63
C GLY A 290 -2.30 -5.10 -18.82
N ALA A 291 -3.18 -5.85 -19.50
CA ALA A 291 -4.10 -6.79 -18.85
C ALA A 291 -3.36 -7.99 -18.24
N VAL A 292 -2.47 -8.63 -18.99
CA VAL A 292 -1.72 -9.81 -18.51
C VAL A 292 -0.83 -9.41 -17.34
N PHE A 293 -0.01 -8.37 -17.47
CA PHE A 293 0.86 -7.91 -16.39
C PHE A 293 0.07 -7.51 -15.14
N GLY A 294 -1.02 -6.76 -15.30
CA GLY A 294 -1.86 -6.33 -14.18
C GLY A 294 -2.57 -7.49 -13.47
N ALA A 295 -2.94 -8.55 -14.20
CA ALA A 295 -3.65 -9.70 -13.63
C ALA A 295 -2.71 -10.71 -12.96
N VAL A 296 -1.53 -10.98 -13.54
CA VAL A 296 -0.64 -12.05 -13.08
C VAL A 296 0.57 -11.56 -12.29
N GLY A 297 0.93 -10.28 -12.43
CA GLY A 297 2.00 -9.65 -11.63
C GLY A 297 1.75 -9.83 -10.14
N THR A 298 2.81 -10.11 -9.38
CA THR A 298 2.72 -10.47 -7.94
C THR A 298 1.74 -11.62 -7.65
N CYS A 299 1.50 -12.53 -8.60
CA CYS A 299 0.48 -13.58 -8.49
C CYS A 299 -0.93 -13.04 -8.17
N GLY A 300 -1.29 -11.87 -8.72
CA GLY A 300 -2.61 -11.24 -8.50
C GLY A 300 -2.80 -10.64 -7.09
N GLN A 301 -1.72 -10.52 -6.31
CA GLN A 301 -1.74 -10.04 -4.92
C GLN A 301 -1.39 -8.55 -4.80
N ARG A 302 -1.67 -7.74 -5.82
CA ARG A 302 -1.65 -6.27 -5.68
C ARG A 302 -3.05 -5.78 -5.33
N CYS A 303 -3.15 -4.72 -4.54
CA CYS A 303 -4.41 -3.99 -4.41
C CYS A 303 -4.87 -3.45 -5.77
N THR A 304 -3.93 -3.09 -6.64
CA THR A 304 -4.15 -2.60 -8.01
C THR A 304 -4.22 -3.70 -9.09
N SER A 305 -4.23 -4.99 -8.74
CA SER A 305 -4.28 -6.08 -9.73
C SER A 305 -5.54 -5.97 -10.59
N THR A 306 -5.41 -6.18 -11.90
CA THR A 306 -6.55 -6.24 -12.82
C THR A 306 -7.35 -7.51 -12.52
N ARG A 307 -8.60 -7.36 -12.09
CA ARG A 307 -9.50 -8.48 -11.78
C ARG A 307 -10.61 -8.65 -12.80
N ARG A 308 -11.02 -7.55 -13.44
CA ARG A 308 -12.08 -7.51 -14.45
C ARG A 308 -11.57 -6.92 -15.76
N LEU A 309 -11.94 -7.51 -16.87
CA LEU A 309 -11.64 -7.02 -18.22
C LEU A 309 -12.95 -6.87 -18.98
N ILE A 310 -13.35 -5.62 -19.22
CA ILE A 310 -14.64 -5.24 -19.80
C ILE A 310 -14.40 -4.88 -21.26
N VAL A 311 -14.78 -5.76 -22.19
CA VAL A 311 -14.37 -5.67 -23.61
C VAL A 311 -15.57 -5.43 -24.52
N HIS A 312 -15.44 -4.50 -25.46
CA HIS A 312 -16.49 -4.21 -26.42
C HIS A 312 -16.76 -5.42 -27.32
N GLU A 313 -18.02 -5.70 -27.63
CA GLU A 313 -18.43 -6.87 -28.42
C GLU A 313 -17.69 -7.02 -29.75
N ASP A 314 -17.45 -5.91 -30.47
CA ASP A 314 -16.76 -5.89 -31.77
C ASP A 314 -15.31 -6.40 -31.75
N VAL A 315 -14.64 -6.30 -30.60
CA VAL A 315 -13.24 -6.73 -30.42
C VAL A 315 -13.08 -7.86 -29.42
N TYR A 316 -14.19 -8.35 -28.84
CA TYR A 316 -14.18 -9.33 -27.76
C TYR A 316 -13.39 -10.58 -28.08
N ASP A 317 -13.71 -11.25 -29.18
CA ASP A 317 -13.06 -12.52 -29.51
C ASP A 317 -11.57 -12.34 -29.82
N LYS A 318 -11.19 -11.23 -30.47
CA LYS A 318 -9.78 -10.91 -30.74
C LYS A 318 -8.99 -10.71 -29.44
N VAL A 319 -9.53 -9.96 -28.48
CA VAL A 319 -8.89 -9.69 -27.19
C VAL A 319 -8.83 -10.96 -26.35
N LYS A 320 -9.94 -11.70 -26.28
CA LYS A 320 -10.03 -12.98 -25.57
C LYS A 320 -8.97 -13.96 -26.06
N ASP A 321 -8.91 -14.19 -27.37
CA ASP A 321 -7.96 -15.15 -27.95
C ASP A 321 -6.50 -14.70 -27.73
N ALA A 322 -6.23 -13.40 -27.84
CA ALA A 322 -4.89 -12.85 -27.62
C ALA A 322 -4.42 -13.03 -26.16
N ILE A 323 -5.29 -12.77 -25.18
CA ILE A 323 -4.95 -12.92 -23.75
C ILE A 323 -4.81 -14.40 -23.38
N VAL A 324 -5.72 -15.28 -23.83
CA VAL A 324 -5.61 -16.73 -23.60
C VAL A 324 -4.30 -17.27 -24.15
N ASN A 325 -3.86 -16.81 -25.33
CA ASN A 325 -2.58 -17.22 -25.90
C ASN A 325 -1.38 -16.64 -25.14
N ALA A 326 -1.46 -15.41 -24.63
CA ALA A 326 -0.41 -14.83 -23.80
C ALA A 326 -0.22 -15.61 -22.49
N TYR A 327 -1.31 -16.08 -21.86
CA TYR A 327 -1.25 -16.86 -20.62
C TYR A 327 -0.47 -18.17 -20.76
N LYS A 328 -0.45 -18.79 -21.96
CA LYS A 328 0.33 -20.01 -22.24
C LYS A 328 1.86 -19.78 -22.18
N GLN A 329 2.31 -18.53 -22.20
CA GLN A 329 3.73 -18.17 -22.19
C GLN A 329 4.22 -17.82 -20.78
N ILE A 330 3.35 -17.85 -19.77
CA ILE A 330 3.69 -17.52 -18.38
C ILE A 330 4.57 -18.63 -17.80
N ARG A 331 5.74 -18.25 -17.29
CA ARG A 331 6.64 -19.14 -16.54
C ARG A 331 6.40 -18.91 -15.05
N ILE A 332 6.13 -19.99 -14.33
CA ILE A 332 5.84 -20.01 -12.91
C ILE A 332 6.99 -20.73 -12.22
N GLY A 333 7.50 -20.19 -11.12
CA GLY A 333 8.59 -20.81 -10.39
C GLY A 333 9.16 -19.90 -9.30
N ASN A 334 10.33 -20.27 -8.78
CA ASN A 334 11.03 -19.49 -7.76
C ASN A 334 11.13 -18.01 -8.20
N PRO A 335 10.59 -17.06 -7.41
CA PRO A 335 10.58 -15.65 -7.78
C PRO A 335 11.96 -15.01 -7.84
N LEU A 336 12.98 -15.63 -7.24
CA LEU A 336 14.36 -15.14 -7.26
C LEU A 336 15.06 -15.42 -8.60
N ASP A 337 14.53 -16.33 -9.41
CA ASP A 337 14.98 -16.55 -10.79
C ASP A 337 14.24 -15.60 -11.74
N GLU A 338 14.97 -14.67 -12.33
CA GLU A 338 14.45 -13.63 -13.23
C GLU A 338 13.83 -14.18 -14.52
N ASN A 339 14.03 -15.46 -14.83
CA ASN A 339 13.35 -16.11 -15.93
C ASN A 339 11.86 -16.36 -15.63
N ASN A 340 11.46 -16.43 -14.37
CA ASN A 340 10.06 -16.66 -13.98
C ASN A 340 9.27 -15.35 -13.94
N HIS A 341 8.01 -15.43 -14.39
CA HIS A 341 7.11 -14.28 -14.39
C HIS A 341 6.27 -14.23 -13.11
N VAL A 342 5.90 -15.39 -12.56
CA VAL A 342 4.94 -15.51 -11.45
C VAL A 342 5.50 -16.41 -10.35
N GLY A 343 5.54 -15.88 -9.13
CA GLY A 343 5.85 -16.62 -7.91
C GLY A 343 4.60 -17.20 -7.22
N PRO A 344 4.73 -17.67 -5.97
CA PRO A 344 3.62 -18.27 -5.23
C PRO A 344 2.62 -17.22 -4.67
N LEU A 345 1.45 -17.69 -4.24
CA LEU A 345 0.61 -16.98 -3.28
C LEU A 345 1.29 -16.95 -1.90
N ILE A 346 0.91 -16.00 -1.03
CA ILE A 346 1.58 -15.81 0.27
C ILE A 346 1.48 -17.02 1.21
N ASP A 347 0.37 -17.77 1.17
CA ASP A 347 0.16 -18.95 2.01
C ASP A 347 -0.97 -19.87 1.49
N LYS A 348 -1.18 -20.98 2.20
CA LYS A 348 -2.20 -21.99 1.88
C LYS A 348 -3.64 -21.49 2.07
N ASP A 349 -3.87 -20.49 2.92
CA ASP A 349 -5.19 -19.88 3.06
C ASP A 349 -5.55 -19.06 1.81
N ALA A 350 -4.58 -18.32 1.24
CA ALA A 350 -4.74 -17.66 -0.05
C ALA A 350 -5.02 -18.68 -1.17
N VAL A 351 -4.32 -19.83 -1.18
CA VAL A 351 -4.59 -20.92 -2.14
C VAL A 351 -6.01 -21.46 -2.00
N LYS A 352 -6.49 -21.66 -0.77
CA LYS A 352 -7.86 -22.11 -0.51
C LYS A 352 -8.90 -21.10 -1.03
N ASN A 353 -8.67 -19.81 -0.79
CA ASN A 353 -9.55 -18.75 -1.29
C ASN A 353 -9.54 -18.66 -2.82
N TYR A 354 -8.37 -18.86 -3.44
CA TYR A 354 -8.21 -18.96 -4.88
C TYR A 354 -9.04 -20.11 -5.46
N GLN A 355 -8.91 -21.32 -4.89
CA GLN A 355 -9.67 -22.49 -5.36
C GLN A 355 -11.18 -22.27 -5.20
N ALA A 356 -11.61 -21.72 -4.06
CA ALA A 356 -13.01 -21.39 -3.82
C ALA A 356 -13.58 -20.40 -4.85
N ALA A 357 -12.77 -19.44 -5.33
CA ALA A 357 -13.19 -18.51 -6.37
C ALA A 357 -13.37 -19.19 -7.74
N LEU A 358 -12.49 -20.14 -8.08
CA LEU A 358 -12.64 -20.94 -9.31
C LEU A 358 -13.90 -21.81 -9.28
N ASP A 359 -14.16 -22.45 -8.14
CA ASP A 359 -15.34 -23.28 -7.97
C ASP A 359 -16.61 -22.41 -8.04
N LYS A 360 -16.58 -21.24 -7.40
CA LYS A 360 -17.72 -20.30 -7.35
C LYS A 360 -18.05 -19.71 -8.72
N VAL A 361 -17.06 -19.31 -9.52
CA VAL A 361 -17.34 -18.75 -10.86
C VAL A 361 -17.99 -19.77 -11.77
N VAL A 362 -17.64 -21.05 -11.67
CA VAL A 362 -18.30 -22.13 -12.41
C VAL A 362 -19.73 -22.39 -11.88
N GLU A 363 -19.92 -22.40 -10.55
CA GLU A 363 -21.24 -22.53 -9.92
C GLU A 363 -22.22 -21.43 -10.38
N GLU A 364 -21.72 -20.19 -10.52
CA GLU A 364 -22.52 -19.05 -10.97
C GLU A 364 -22.77 -19.02 -12.49
N GLY A 365 -22.22 -19.98 -13.24
CA GLY A 365 -22.45 -20.15 -14.68
C GLY A 365 -21.34 -19.56 -15.56
N GLY A 366 -20.21 -19.16 -14.96
CA GLY A 366 -19.04 -18.71 -15.69
C GLY A 366 -18.35 -19.84 -16.45
N LYS A 367 -17.66 -19.47 -17.52
CA LYS A 367 -16.95 -20.40 -18.41
C LYS A 367 -15.45 -20.21 -18.29
N VAL A 368 -14.75 -21.25 -17.85
CA VAL A 368 -13.29 -21.24 -17.77
C VAL A 368 -12.67 -21.19 -19.18
N LEU A 369 -11.76 -20.23 -19.39
CA LEU A 369 -11.01 -20.04 -20.63
C LEU A 369 -9.54 -20.47 -20.49
N VAL A 370 -8.97 -20.28 -19.29
CA VAL A 370 -7.66 -20.79 -18.89
C VAL A 370 -7.83 -21.48 -17.55
N GLU A 371 -7.58 -22.79 -17.54
CA GLU A 371 -7.70 -23.62 -16.35
C GLU A 371 -6.72 -23.20 -15.27
N GLY A 372 -7.26 -22.96 -14.07
CA GLY A 372 -6.49 -22.71 -12.87
C GLY A 372 -5.96 -23.99 -12.22
N GLY A 373 -5.73 -23.91 -10.92
CA GLY A 373 -5.39 -25.03 -10.05
C GLY A 373 -4.02 -24.88 -9.38
N VAL A 374 -3.84 -25.66 -8.31
CA VAL A 374 -2.61 -25.74 -7.52
C VAL A 374 -1.55 -26.54 -8.28
N LEU A 375 -0.30 -26.09 -8.23
CA LEU A 375 0.83 -26.82 -8.78
C LEU A 375 1.43 -27.76 -7.72
N GLU A 376 1.83 -28.94 -8.15
CA GLU A 376 2.40 -30.00 -7.31
C GLU A 376 3.69 -30.54 -7.94
N GLY A 377 4.55 -31.16 -7.12
CA GLY A 377 5.80 -31.77 -7.56
C GLY A 377 7.04 -30.95 -7.20
N GLU A 378 8.17 -31.31 -7.82
CA GLU A 378 9.48 -30.69 -7.56
C GLU A 378 9.45 -29.18 -7.87
N GLY A 379 9.86 -28.36 -6.91
CA GLY A 379 9.85 -26.90 -6.97
C GLY A 379 8.55 -26.23 -6.53
N TYR A 380 7.52 -27.00 -6.16
CA TYR A 380 6.21 -26.52 -5.71
C TYR A 380 5.80 -27.05 -4.31
N GLU A 381 6.78 -27.50 -3.53
CA GLU A 381 6.57 -28.20 -2.25
C GLU A 381 5.92 -27.34 -1.16
N SER A 382 5.98 -26.01 -1.29
CA SER A 382 5.30 -25.08 -0.37
C SER A 382 3.78 -25.24 -0.41
N GLY A 383 3.23 -25.78 -1.50
CA GLY A 383 1.80 -25.83 -1.77
C GLY A 383 1.17 -24.46 -1.98
N CYS A 384 1.97 -23.43 -2.28
CA CYS A 384 1.53 -22.05 -2.47
C CYS A 384 1.52 -21.60 -3.94
N TYR A 385 1.98 -22.43 -4.87
CA TYR A 385 2.00 -22.12 -6.29
C TYR A 385 0.69 -22.50 -6.97
N VAL A 386 0.16 -21.57 -7.77
CA VAL A 386 -1.09 -21.75 -8.52
C VAL A 386 -0.92 -21.29 -9.96
N LYS A 387 -1.73 -21.85 -10.87
CA LYS A 387 -1.82 -21.40 -12.26
C LYS A 387 -2.72 -20.15 -12.34
N PRO A 388 -2.30 -19.05 -12.99
CA PRO A 388 -3.22 -17.96 -13.29
C PRO A 388 -4.42 -18.45 -14.11
N ALA A 389 -5.62 -17.98 -13.77
CA ALA A 389 -6.87 -18.44 -14.39
C ALA A 389 -7.60 -17.29 -15.10
N ILE A 390 -8.38 -17.65 -16.13
CA ILE A 390 -9.29 -16.73 -16.82
C ILE A 390 -10.66 -17.40 -16.90
N ALA A 391 -11.70 -16.67 -16.50
CA ALA A 391 -13.09 -17.07 -16.70
C ALA A 391 -13.86 -15.99 -17.45
N GLU A 392 -14.64 -16.39 -18.45
CA GLU A 392 -15.74 -15.58 -18.98
C GLU A 392 -16.87 -15.59 -17.94
N ALA A 393 -17.30 -14.40 -17.51
CA ALA A 393 -18.24 -14.25 -16.41
C ALA A 393 -19.15 -13.03 -16.61
N GLU A 394 -20.32 -13.05 -15.99
CA GLU A 394 -21.24 -11.90 -16.00
C GLU A 394 -20.93 -10.97 -14.83
N ASN A 395 -21.06 -9.65 -15.05
CA ASN A 395 -20.68 -8.67 -14.03
C ASN A 395 -21.48 -8.84 -12.73
N HIS A 396 -22.73 -9.31 -12.77
CA HIS A 396 -23.60 -9.42 -11.61
C HIS A 396 -23.30 -10.64 -10.71
N PHE A 397 -22.39 -11.53 -11.11
CA PHE A 397 -21.95 -12.67 -10.31
C PHE A 397 -21.33 -12.22 -8.99
N GLU A 398 -21.64 -12.91 -7.89
CA GLU A 398 -21.15 -12.52 -6.57
C GLU A 398 -19.62 -12.57 -6.53
N ILE A 399 -19.01 -13.58 -7.17
CA ILE A 399 -17.55 -13.73 -7.19
C ILE A 399 -16.85 -12.67 -8.03
N VAL A 400 -17.53 -12.08 -9.03
CA VAL A 400 -17.01 -10.98 -9.84
C VAL A 400 -17.06 -9.67 -9.07
N GLN A 401 -18.06 -9.50 -8.19
CA GLN A 401 -18.19 -8.35 -7.31
C GLN A 401 -17.23 -8.42 -6.10
N HIS A 402 -16.84 -9.63 -5.70
CA HIS A 402 -15.94 -9.88 -4.59
C HIS A 402 -14.46 -9.77 -4.97
N GLU A 403 -13.64 -9.17 -4.11
CA GLU A 403 -12.19 -9.18 -4.27
C GLU A 403 -11.63 -10.53 -3.79
N THR A 404 -11.21 -11.38 -4.74
CA THR A 404 -10.32 -12.51 -4.45
C THR A 404 -8.87 -12.08 -4.70
N PHE A 405 -8.04 -12.15 -3.66
CA PHE A 405 -6.65 -11.69 -3.69
C PHE A 405 -5.71 -12.76 -4.30
N ALA A 406 -5.96 -13.13 -5.56
CA ALA A 406 -5.29 -14.21 -6.29
C ALA A 406 -5.33 -13.97 -7.81
N PRO A 407 -4.62 -14.74 -8.66
CA PRO A 407 -4.49 -14.44 -10.08
C PRO A 407 -5.67 -15.00 -10.90
N VAL A 408 -6.87 -14.47 -10.65
CA VAL A 408 -8.10 -14.79 -11.39
C VAL A 408 -8.57 -13.55 -12.15
N LEU A 409 -8.66 -13.67 -13.47
CA LEU A 409 -9.14 -12.60 -14.35
C LEU A 409 -10.53 -12.96 -14.90
N TYR A 410 -11.52 -12.11 -14.64
CA TYR A 410 -12.85 -12.20 -15.22
C TYR A 410 -12.93 -11.36 -16.50
N ILE A 411 -13.25 -11.99 -17.62
CA ILE A 411 -13.49 -11.29 -18.91
C ILE A 411 -14.98 -11.24 -19.20
N MET A 412 -15.48 -10.08 -19.63
CA MET A 412 -16.90 -9.85 -19.89
C MET A 412 -17.12 -8.91 -21.07
N LYS A 413 -18.30 -9.04 -21.70
CA LYS A 413 -18.71 -8.21 -22.82
C LYS A 413 -19.45 -6.96 -22.34
N TYR A 414 -19.24 -5.85 -23.05
CA TYR A 414 -20.22 -4.77 -23.10
C TYR A 414 -20.57 -4.45 -24.55
N LYS A 415 -21.67 -3.72 -24.74
CA LYS A 415 -22.23 -3.38 -26.06
C LYS A 415 -22.55 -1.90 -26.11
N GLY A 416 -22.62 -1.34 -27.32
CA GLY A 416 -22.94 0.07 -27.51
C GLY A 416 -21.83 0.99 -27.06
N ASP A 417 -22.18 2.16 -26.51
CA ASP A 417 -21.17 3.15 -26.16
C ASP A 417 -20.45 2.86 -24.82
N VAL A 418 -19.38 3.62 -24.57
CA VAL A 418 -18.51 3.48 -23.40
C VAL A 418 -19.24 3.71 -22.06
N SER A 419 -20.40 4.37 -22.02
CA SER A 419 -21.17 4.52 -20.78
C SER A 419 -21.64 3.18 -20.23
N ASN A 420 -22.00 2.25 -21.10
CA ASN A 420 -22.38 0.91 -20.66
C ASN A 420 -21.20 0.18 -20.00
N ALA A 421 -19.96 0.39 -20.48
CA ALA A 421 -18.77 -0.15 -19.82
C ALA A 421 -18.48 0.54 -18.48
N LEU A 422 -18.72 1.85 -18.38
CA LEU A 422 -18.56 2.63 -17.15
C LEU A 422 -19.54 2.17 -16.06
N GLU A 423 -20.80 1.85 -16.41
CA GLU A 423 -21.76 1.28 -15.47
C GLU A 423 -21.27 -0.04 -14.86
N LEU A 424 -20.71 -0.92 -15.70
CA LEU A 424 -20.12 -2.19 -15.23
C LEU A 424 -18.89 -1.94 -14.34
N GLN A 425 -18.00 -1.01 -14.75
CA GLN A 425 -16.80 -0.64 -14.00
C GLN A 425 -17.16 -0.12 -12.60
N ASN A 426 -18.09 0.84 -12.54
CA ASN A 426 -18.48 1.57 -11.34
C ASN A 426 -19.40 0.75 -10.42
N GLY A 427 -20.04 -0.31 -10.94
CA GLY A 427 -21.02 -1.13 -10.22
C GLY A 427 -20.48 -1.97 -9.05
N VAL A 428 -19.16 -2.03 -8.85
CA VAL A 428 -18.55 -2.68 -7.69
C VAL A 428 -18.42 -1.74 -6.48
N LYS A 429 -18.32 -2.30 -5.27
CA LYS A 429 -18.20 -1.51 -4.03
C LYS A 429 -16.85 -0.83 -3.85
N GLN A 430 -15.81 -1.37 -4.50
CA GLN A 430 -14.45 -0.86 -4.49
C GLN A 430 -14.27 0.30 -5.48
N GLY A 431 -13.24 1.12 -5.26
CA GLY A 431 -12.98 2.30 -6.09
C GLY A 431 -11.50 2.68 -6.12
N LEU A 432 -10.58 1.70 -6.18
CA LEU A 432 -9.14 1.95 -6.18
C LEU A 432 -8.64 2.42 -7.54
N SER A 433 -8.54 1.51 -8.51
CA SER A 433 -7.99 1.79 -9.83
C SER A 433 -8.88 1.31 -10.97
N SER A 434 -8.86 2.07 -12.05
CA SER A 434 -9.53 1.77 -13.31
C SER A 434 -8.63 2.13 -14.49
N ALA A 435 -8.84 1.48 -15.63
CA ALA A 435 -8.22 1.91 -16.87
C ALA A 435 -9.15 1.78 -18.07
N ILE A 436 -8.87 2.55 -19.12
CA ILE A 436 -9.46 2.41 -20.46
C ILE A 436 -8.37 2.29 -21.52
N MET A 437 -8.52 1.33 -22.43
CA MET A 437 -7.69 1.18 -23.63
C MET A 437 -8.50 1.72 -24.82
N THR A 438 -8.12 2.88 -25.35
CA THR A 438 -8.79 3.55 -26.47
C THR A 438 -7.85 4.53 -27.19
N ASN A 439 -8.00 4.64 -28.51
CA ASN A 439 -7.40 5.74 -29.29
C ASN A 439 -8.41 6.85 -29.60
N ASN A 440 -9.63 6.74 -29.08
CA ASN A 440 -10.66 7.75 -29.25
C ASN A 440 -10.56 8.80 -28.14
N LEU A 441 -10.25 10.04 -28.52
CA LEU A 441 -10.10 11.15 -27.58
C LEU A 441 -11.36 11.41 -26.75
N ARG A 442 -12.56 11.27 -27.35
CA ARG A 442 -13.82 11.55 -26.65
C ARG A 442 -14.12 10.49 -25.59
N GLU A 443 -13.79 9.23 -25.86
CA GLU A 443 -13.94 8.15 -24.88
C GLU A 443 -12.94 8.29 -23.73
N ALA A 444 -11.69 8.65 -24.03
CA ALA A 444 -10.66 8.91 -23.03
C ALA A 444 -11.07 10.06 -22.10
N GLU A 445 -11.47 11.21 -22.66
CA GLU A 445 -11.93 12.37 -21.87
C GLU A 445 -13.20 12.06 -21.08
N ARG A 446 -14.14 11.31 -21.67
CA ARG A 446 -15.37 10.90 -20.95
C ARG A 446 -15.03 9.99 -19.77
N PHE A 447 -14.12 9.04 -19.95
CA PHE A 447 -13.66 8.15 -18.88
C PHE A 447 -13.02 8.92 -17.70
N LEU A 448 -12.34 10.04 -17.97
CA LEU A 448 -11.72 10.90 -16.95
C LEU A 448 -12.65 12.03 -16.45
N SER A 449 -13.84 12.19 -17.03
CA SER A 449 -14.79 13.24 -16.66
C SER A 449 -15.59 12.91 -15.40
N ALA A 450 -16.40 13.85 -14.93
CA ALA A 450 -17.32 13.65 -13.81
C ALA A 450 -18.40 12.57 -14.04
N GLU A 451 -18.65 12.17 -15.30
CA GLU A 451 -19.53 11.04 -15.66
C GLU A 451 -18.77 9.72 -15.82
N GLY A 452 -17.45 9.75 -15.65
CA GLY A 452 -16.52 8.68 -15.98
C GLY A 452 -16.29 7.68 -14.86
N SER A 453 -15.04 7.25 -14.71
CA SER A 453 -14.66 6.34 -13.64
C SER A 453 -14.78 7.02 -12.27
N ASP A 454 -15.29 6.26 -11.29
CA ASP A 454 -15.42 6.68 -9.90
C ASP A 454 -14.29 6.15 -8.99
N CYS A 455 -13.16 5.75 -9.59
CA CYS A 455 -11.98 5.28 -8.87
C CYS A 455 -11.04 6.45 -8.51
N GLY A 456 -10.20 6.25 -7.50
CA GLY A 456 -9.18 7.24 -7.13
C GLY A 456 -8.02 7.33 -8.13
N ILE A 457 -7.74 6.24 -8.85
CA ILE A 457 -6.79 6.16 -9.97
C ILE A 457 -7.57 5.82 -11.24
N ALA A 458 -7.48 6.68 -12.26
CA ALA A 458 -8.14 6.48 -13.54
C ALA A 458 -7.14 6.66 -14.69
N ASN A 459 -6.88 5.56 -15.41
CA ASN A 459 -5.78 5.45 -16.36
C ASN A 459 -6.26 5.35 -17.82
N VAL A 460 -5.50 5.91 -18.76
CA VAL A 460 -5.75 5.78 -20.22
C VAL A 460 -4.54 5.14 -20.88
N ASN A 461 -4.76 4.05 -21.62
CA ASN A 461 -3.73 3.30 -22.36
C ASN A 461 -2.57 2.74 -21.52
N ILE A 462 -2.80 2.56 -20.22
CA ILE A 462 -1.92 1.87 -19.26
C ILE A 462 -2.79 0.97 -18.37
N GLY A 463 -2.21 -0.08 -17.78
CA GLY A 463 -2.94 -0.97 -16.85
C GLY A 463 -3.31 -0.31 -15.53
N THR A 464 -4.04 -1.04 -14.67
CA THR A 464 -4.50 -0.56 -13.36
C THR A 464 -3.38 -0.36 -12.33
N SER A 465 -2.23 -1.03 -12.51
CA SER A 465 -1.06 -0.82 -11.65
C SER A 465 -0.20 0.40 -12.04
N GLY A 466 -0.60 1.19 -13.05
CA GLY A 466 0.11 2.41 -13.43
C GLY A 466 -0.11 3.51 -12.39
N ALA A 467 0.82 3.64 -11.45
CA ALA A 467 0.89 4.71 -10.45
C ALA A 467 2.36 5.01 -10.13
N GLU A 468 2.64 6.21 -9.63
CA GLU A 468 4.01 6.66 -9.35
C GLU A 468 4.03 7.67 -8.19
N ILE A 469 5.21 7.86 -7.59
CA ILE A 469 5.41 8.66 -6.37
C ILE A 469 4.85 10.10 -6.46
N GLY A 470 4.89 10.73 -7.63
CA GLY A 470 4.42 12.11 -7.79
C GLY A 470 2.92 12.30 -7.57
N GLY A 471 2.10 11.26 -7.78
CA GLY A 471 0.65 11.28 -7.62
C GLY A 471 0.19 10.89 -6.22
N ALA A 472 -0.99 11.36 -5.81
CA ALA A 472 -1.66 10.85 -4.62
C ALA A 472 -2.21 9.45 -4.92
N PHE A 473 -1.66 8.42 -4.28
CA PHE A 473 -2.12 7.05 -4.42
C PHE A 473 -3.29 6.80 -3.47
N GLY A 474 -4.39 6.24 -3.96
CA GLY A 474 -5.48 5.72 -3.13
C GLY A 474 -6.80 5.66 -3.86
N GLY A 475 -7.86 5.27 -3.15
CA GLY A 475 -9.16 4.97 -3.77
C GLY A 475 -10.37 5.56 -3.06
N GLU A 476 -11.52 5.46 -3.72
CA GLU A 476 -12.83 5.92 -3.27
C GLU A 476 -13.71 4.76 -2.78
N LYS A 477 -14.96 5.07 -2.38
CA LYS A 477 -15.96 4.08 -1.92
C LYS A 477 -15.44 3.21 -0.78
N GLU A 478 -15.63 1.89 -0.84
CA GLU A 478 -15.12 0.97 0.18
C GLU A 478 -13.60 0.79 0.17
N THR A 479 -12.87 1.38 -0.80
CA THR A 479 -11.41 1.45 -0.73
C THR A 479 -10.94 2.43 0.36
N GLY A 480 -11.80 3.38 0.79
CA GLY A 480 -11.65 4.07 2.07
C GLY A 480 -11.37 5.57 2.03
N GLY A 481 -11.02 6.14 0.88
CA GLY A 481 -10.81 7.59 0.72
C GLY A 481 -9.45 8.10 1.19
N GLY A 482 -8.56 7.22 1.67
CA GLY A 482 -7.18 7.55 1.98
C GLY A 482 -6.41 8.04 0.76
N ARG A 483 -5.31 8.76 0.99
CA ARG A 483 -4.30 9.06 -0.02
C ARG A 483 -2.90 9.05 0.59
N GLU A 484 -1.96 8.45 -0.13
CA GLU A 484 -0.55 8.31 0.23
C GLU A 484 0.37 8.92 -0.84
N SER A 485 1.65 9.08 -0.49
CA SER A 485 2.72 9.49 -1.41
C SER A 485 2.65 10.96 -1.90
N GLY A 486 2.31 11.22 -3.15
CA GLY A 486 2.49 12.51 -3.80
C GLY A 486 1.39 13.55 -3.58
N SER A 487 1.37 14.57 -4.44
CA SER A 487 0.48 15.74 -4.33
C SER A 487 0.54 16.39 -2.94
N ASP A 488 -0.61 16.61 -2.30
CA ASP A 488 -0.76 17.15 -0.96
C ASP A 488 -1.20 16.11 0.09
N ALA A 489 -0.95 14.82 -0.17
CA ALA A 489 -1.23 13.73 0.76
C ALA A 489 -0.60 13.97 2.16
N TRP A 490 0.54 14.67 2.21
CA TRP A 490 1.20 15.07 3.45
C TRP A 490 0.30 15.82 4.45
N LYS A 491 -0.76 16.51 3.96
CA LYS A 491 -1.67 17.28 4.81
C LYS A 491 -2.41 16.43 5.82
N ILE A 492 -2.63 15.13 5.58
CA ILE A 492 -3.32 14.25 6.54
C ILE A 492 -2.47 13.96 7.78
N TYR A 493 -1.14 13.99 7.63
CA TYR A 493 -0.16 13.83 8.71
C TYR A 493 0.02 15.11 9.53
N MET A 494 -0.64 16.21 9.17
CA MET A 494 -0.54 17.47 9.90
C MET A 494 -1.94 17.99 10.29
N ARG A 495 -1.97 18.95 11.22
CA ARG A 495 -3.19 19.70 11.54
C ARG A 495 -3.11 21.11 10.98
N ARG A 496 -4.15 21.51 10.25
CA ARG A 496 -4.31 22.88 9.73
C ARG A 496 -4.71 23.83 10.87
N GLN A 497 -4.17 25.04 10.85
CA GLN A 497 -4.56 26.13 11.75
C GLN A 497 -4.73 27.41 10.95
N THR A 498 -5.91 28.03 11.06
CA THR A 498 -6.17 29.37 10.52
C THR A 498 -5.88 30.40 11.62
N ASN A 499 -5.00 31.34 11.34
CA ASN A 499 -4.52 32.34 12.28
C ASN A 499 -4.92 33.73 11.80
N THR A 500 -5.46 34.52 12.72
CA THR A 500 -5.67 35.94 12.52
C THR A 500 -4.85 36.70 13.55
N ILE A 501 -4.00 37.60 13.09
CA ILE A 501 -3.18 38.46 13.94
C ILE A 501 -3.70 39.88 13.79
N ASN A 502 -4.25 40.43 14.87
CA ASN A 502 -4.41 41.88 15.00
C ASN A 502 -3.04 42.49 15.31
N TYR A 503 -2.52 43.34 14.43
CA TYR A 503 -1.26 44.05 14.65
C TYR A 503 -1.45 45.50 15.09
N THR A 504 -2.70 45.90 15.39
CA THR A 504 -3.03 47.22 15.93
C THR A 504 -3.17 47.18 17.45
N THR A 505 -3.24 48.36 18.07
CA THR A 505 -3.55 48.53 19.50
C THR A 505 -5.05 48.59 19.79
N GLU A 506 -5.90 48.52 18.76
CA GLU A 506 -7.36 48.57 18.87
C GLU A 506 -7.94 47.19 18.56
N LEU A 507 -9.09 46.83 19.15
CA LEU A 507 -9.82 45.61 18.77
C LEU A 507 -11.12 45.98 18.05
N PRO A 508 -11.07 46.35 16.76
CA PRO A 508 -12.28 46.62 16.01
C PRO A 508 -13.11 45.34 15.93
N LEU A 509 -14.29 45.39 16.52
CA LEU A 509 -15.24 44.30 16.49
C LEU A 509 -15.83 44.23 15.08
N ALA A 510 -15.90 43.01 14.53
CA ALA A 510 -16.62 42.78 13.29
C ALA A 510 -18.12 43.07 13.49
N GLN A 511 -18.84 43.27 12.38
CA GLN A 511 -20.30 43.47 12.34
C GLN A 511 -20.80 44.81 12.93
N GLY A 512 -19.91 45.78 13.19
CA GLY A 512 -20.31 47.13 13.63
C GLY A 512 -20.83 47.21 15.06
N ILE A 513 -20.68 46.15 15.86
CA ILE A 513 -21.04 46.11 17.28
C ILE A 513 -19.99 46.91 18.06
N LYS A 514 -20.44 47.76 19.00
CA LYS A 514 -19.56 48.51 19.93
C LYS A 514 -19.83 48.06 21.35
N PHE A 515 -18.77 47.77 22.11
CA PHE A 515 -18.83 47.61 23.56
C PHE A 515 -18.12 48.83 24.18
N ASP A 516 -18.80 49.55 25.07
CA ASP A 516 -18.19 50.60 25.90
C ASP A 516 -17.53 49.92 27.12
N LEU A 517 -16.37 49.29 26.93
CA LEU A 517 -15.58 48.59 27.96
C LEU A 517 -14.30 49.33 28.33
#